data_AF-A0A2K3L0S5-F1
#
_entry.id   AF-A0A2K3L0S5-F1
#
_cell.length_a   1.000
_cell.length_b   1.000
_cell.length_c   1.000
_cell.angle_alpha   90.00
_cell.angle_beta   90.00
_cell.angle_gamma   90.00
#
_symmetry.space_group_name_H-M   'P 1'
#
loop_
_entity.id
_entity.type
_entity.pdbx_description
1 polymer ?
#
loop_
_entity_poly.entity_id
_entity_poly.type
_entity_poly.pdbx_seq_one_letter_code
_entity_poly.pdbx_strand_id
1 'polypeptide(L)' 'IIQQTVNQHFTDCTVITIAHRITSILDSDMVLFLSEGLIEEYDSPKKLLKDKSSSLAQLVAEYTRRSNTGFGS' A
#
# COMPACT_ATOMS: atom_id res chain seq x y z
N ILE A 1 16.08 -3.56 4.38
CA ILE A 1 16.88 -4.71 3.89
C ILE A 1 16.14 -5.51 2.82
N ILE A 2 15.09 -6.29 3.12
CA ILE A 2 14.43 -7.15 2.09
C ILE A 2 13.95 -6.34 0.86
N GLN A 3 13.17 -5.27 1.05
CA GLN A 3 12.65 -4.48 -0.07
C GLN A 3 13.76 -3.82 -0.91
N GLN A 4 14.83 -3.36 -0.26
CA GLN A 4 15.97 -2.74 -0.93
C GLN A 4 16.73 -3.75 -1.78
N THR A 5 16.97 -4.95 -1.24
CA THR A 5 17.62 -6.04 -1.98
C THR A 5 16.79 -6.45 -3.20
N VAL A 6 15.45 -6.54 -3.05
CA VAL A 6 14.57 -6.85 -4.18
C VAL A 6 14.67 -5.76 -5.26
N ASN A 7 14.56 -4.49 -4.88
CA ASN A 7 14.63 -3.39 -5.83
C ASN A 7 16.01 -3.24 -6.51
N GLN A 8 17.09 -3.66 -5.84
CA GLN A 8 18.46 -3.56 -6.39
C GLN A 8 18.84 -4.72 -7.31
N HIS A 9 18.38 -5.93 -7.01
CA HIS A 9 18.78 -7.14 -7.77
C HIS A 9 17.79 -7.54 -8.86
N PHE A 10 16.58 -6.99 -8.85
CA PHE A 10 15.52 -7.32 -9.81
C PHE A 10 15.03 -6.09 -10.60
N THR A 11 15.91 -5.12 -10.85
CA THR A 11 15.58 -3.87 -11.58
C THR A 11 14.97 -4.12 -12.95
N ASP A 12 15.35 -5.24 -13.60
CA ASP A 12 14.91 -5.59 -14.95
C ASP A 12 13.77 -6.63 -14.96
N CYS A 13 13.19 -6.92 -13.80
CA CYS A 13 12.10 -7.89 -13.63
C CYS A 13 10.81 -7.21 -13.18
N THR A 14 9.66 -7.77 -13.57
CA THR A 14 8.38 -7.38 -12.95
C THR A 14 8.25 -8.08 -11.60
N VAL A 15 8.12 -7.28 -10.53
CA VAL A 15 7.94 -7.79 -9.17
C VAL A 15 6.49 -7.59 -8.74
N ILE A 16 5.82 -8.70 -8.44
CA ILE A 16 4.48 -8.68 -7.85
C ILE A 16 4.62 -9.04 -6.37
N THR A 17 4.20 -8.13 -5.49
CA THR A 17 4.28 -8.31 -4.03
C THR A 17 2.88 -8.31 -3.42
N ILE A 18 2.56 -9.35 -2.65
CA ILE A 18 1.38 -9.35 -1.77
C ILE A 18 1.79 -8.65 -0.47
N ALA A 19 1.26 -7.45 -0.23
CA ALA A 19 1.66 -6.61 0.88
C ALA A 19 0.58 -6.53 1.97
N HIS A 20 0.99 -6.75 3.22
CA HIS A 20 0.16 -6.48 4.41
C HIS A 20 0.61 -5.24 5.19
N ARG A 21 1.76 -4.66 4.84
CA ARG A 21 2.33 -3.48 5.49
C ARG A 21 2.05 -2.25 4.63
N ILE A 22 1.47 -1.22 5.23
CA ILE A 22 1.17 0.04 4.52
C ILE A 22 2.42 0.66 3.91
N THR A 23 3.57 0.64 4.60
CA THR A 23 4.84 1.17 4.05
C THR A 23 5.19 0.52 2.71
N SER A 24 5.06 -0.81 2.60
CA SER A 24 5.35 -1.54 1.36
C SER A 24 4.35 -1.20 0.25
N ILE A 25 3.07 -1.01 0.59
CA ILE A 25 2.04 -0.60 -0.37
C ILE A 25 2.34 0.81 -0.91
N LEU A 26 2.76 1.74 -0.04
CA LEU A 26 3.06 3.12 -0.41
C LEU A 26 4.35 3.28 -1.22
N ASP A 27 5.31 2.37 -1.04
CA ASP A 27 6.58 2.35 -1.77
C ASP A 27 6.49 1.66 -3.14
N SER A 28 5.33 1.11 -3.50
CA SER A 28 5.11 0.41 -4.78
C SER A 28 4.82 1.39 -5.92
N ASP A 29 5.22 1.03 -7.15
CA ASP A 29 4.91 1.84 -8.34
C ASP A 29 3.40 1.88 -8.64
N MET A 30 2.74 0.73 -8.45
CA MET A 30 1.31 0.51 -8.68
C MET A 30 0.72 -0.34 -7.56
N VAL A 31 -0.56 -0.12 -7.26
CA VAL A 31 -1.33 -0.89 -6.27
C VAL A 31 -2.53 -1.50 -6.97
N LEU A 32 -2.72 -2.80 -6.79
CA LEU A 32 -3.93 -3.54 -7.13
C LEU A 32 -4.65 -3.88 -5.82
N PHE A 33 -5.80 -3.27 -5.58
CA PHE A 33 -6.64 -3.55 -4.42
C PHE A 33 -7.72 -4.56 -4.83
N LEU A 34 -7.75 -5.70 -4.15
CA LEU A 34 -8.70 -6.77 -4.40
C LEU A 34 -9.70 -6.86 -3.24
N SER A 35 -10.98 -6.96 -3.56
CA SER A 35 -12.06 -7.20 -2.61
C SER A 35 -13.03 -8.21 -3.20
N GLU A 36 -13.42 -9.21 -2.42
CA GLU A 36 -14.36 -10.28 -2.84
C GLU A 36 -13.97 -10.99 -4.15
N GLY A 37 -12.68 -11.10 -4.45
CA GLY A 37 -12.17 -11.72 -5.68
C GLY A 37 -12.27 -10.83 -6.92
N LEU A 38 -12.66 -9.56 -6.77
CA LEU A 38 -12.73 -8.56 -7.83
C LEU A 38 -11.66 -7.48 -7.64
N ILE A 39 -11.32 -6.83 -8.74
CA ILE A 39 -10.47 -5.64 -8.73
C ILE A 39 -11.34 -4.46 -8.27
N GLU A 40 -11.05 -3.96 -7.08
CA GLU A 40 -11.73 -2.79 -6.52
C GLU A 40 -11.01 -1.51 -6.96
N GLU A 41 -9.68 -1.48 -6.90
CA GLU A 41 -8.87 -0.32 -7.31
C GLU A 41 -7.58 -0.75 -8.00
N TYR A 42 -7.12 0.05 -8.97
CA TYR A 42 -5.84 -0.15 -9.63
C TYR A 42 -5.24 1.18 -10.12
N ASP A 43 -4.23 1.69 -9.41
CA ASP A 43 -3.44 2.87 -9.82
C ASP A 43 -2.18 3.02 -8.96
N SER A 44 -1.38 4.05 -9.20
CA SER A 44 -0.29 4.47 -8.32
C SER A 44 -0.81 4.86 -6.93
N PRO A 45 -0.06 4.57 -5.85
CA PRO A 45 -0.47 4.95 -4.49
C PRO A 45 -0.79 6.43 -4.37
N LYS A 46 0.00 7.29 -5.02
CA LYS A 46 -0.19 8.75 -4.99
C LYS A 46 -1.52 9.18 -5.61
N LYS A 47 -2.03 8.49 -6.62
CA LYS A 47 -3.30 8.82 -7.25
C LYS A 47 -4.47 8.32 -6.41
N LEU A 48 -4.40 7.08 -5.92
CA LEU A 48 -5.43 6.52 -5.05
C LEU A 48 -5.57 7.36 -3.76
N LEU A 49 -4.46 7.72 -3.11
CA LEU A 49 -4.48 8.55 -1.90
C LEU A 49 -5.04 9.96 -2.07
N LYS A 50 -5.09 10.52 -3.29
CA LYS A 50 -5.74 11.81 -3.54
C LYS A 50 -7.25 11.71 -3.44
N ASP A 51 -7.81 10.55 -3.75
CA ASP A 51 -9.22 10.28 -3.56
C ASP A 51 -9.47 9.75 -2.15
N LYS A 52 -10.11 10.56 -1.32
CA LYS A 52 -10.46 10.18 0.06
C LYS A 52 -11.48 9.05 0.13
N SER A 53 -12.22 8.81 -0.95
CA SER A 53 -13.16 7.71 -1.04
C SER A 53 -12.49 6.39 -1.43
N SER A 54 -11.22 6.42 -1.85
CA SER A 54 -10.51 5.20 -2.24
C SER A 54 -10.29 4.23 -1.07
N SER A 55 -10.36 2.94 -1.36
CA SER A 55 -10.08 1.86 -0.40
C SER A 55 -8.67 2.01 0.19
N LEU A 56 -7.67 2.39 -0.61
CA LEU A 56 -6.32 2.67 -0.10
C LEU A 56 -6.31 3.86 0.89
N ALA A 57 -6.96 4.98 0.56
CA ALA A 57 -7.00 6.14 1.45
C ALA A 57 -7.70 5.84 2.78
N GLN A 58 -8.80 5.09 2.73
CA GLN A 58 -9.53 4.65 3.91
C GLN A 58 -8.68 3.72 4.80
N LEU A 59 -7.97 2.75 4.20
CA LEU A 59 -7.06 1.85 4.91
C LEU A 59 -5.95 2.62 5.64
N VAL A 60 -5.32 3.59 4.96
CA VAL A 60 -4.27 4.42 5.55
C VAL A 60 -4.82 5.29 6.68
N ALA A 61 -5.98 5.91 6.49
CA ALA A 61 -6.61 6.73 7.52
C ALA A 61 -6.91 5.92 8.80
N GLU A 62 -7.44 4.71 8.66
CA GLU A 62 -7.73 3.84 9.80
C GLU A 62 -6.45 3.38 10.51
N TYR A 63 -5.40 3.05 9.76
CA TYR A 63 -4.11 2.71 10.37
C TYR A 63 -3.49 3.86 11.15
N THR A 64 -3.49 5.07 10.58
CA THR A 64 -2.99 6.28 11.28
C THR A 64 -3.82 6.59 12.52
N ARG A 65 -5.14 6.37 12.47
CA ARG A 65 -6.02 6.53 13.64
C ARG A 65 -5.63 5.57 14.77
N ARG A 66 -5.41 4.29 14.44
CA ARG A 66 -5.02 3.25 15.42
C ARG A 66 -3.61 3.47 15.99
N SER A 67 -2.66 3.92 15.17
CA SER A 67 -1.31 4.23 15.66
C SER A 67 -1.30 5.37 16.67
N ASN A 68 -2.19 6.35 16.53
CA ASN A 68 -2.29 7.48 17.46
C ASN A 68 -2.99 7.13 18.79
N THR A 69 -3.83 6.09 18.81
CA THR A 69 -4.52 5.65 20.05
C THR A 69 -3.64 4.84 21.01
N GLY A 70 -2.39 4.53 20.65
CA GLY A 70 -1.45 3.76 21.48
C GLY A 70 -0.57 4.57 22.45
N PHE A 71 -0.68 5.90 22.47
CA PHE A 71 0.12 6.80 23.33
C PHE A 71 -0.76 7.72 24.20
N GLY A 72 -1.81 7.15 24.78
CA GLY A 72 -2.73 7.86 25.66
C GLY A 72 -3.25 6.98 26.80
N SER A 73 -2.34 6.57 27.68
CA SER A 73 -2.63 6.08 29.03
C SER A 73 -1.44 6.35 29.93
#